data_AF-A0A9P9CHA5-F1
#
_entry.id   AF-A0A9P9CHA5-F1
#
_cell.length_a   1.000
_cell.length_b   1.000
_cell.length_c   1.000
_cell.angle_alpha   90.00
_cell.angle_beta   90.00
_cell.angle_gamma   90.00
#
_symmetry.space_group_name_H-M   'P 1'
#
loop_
_entity.id
_entity.type
_entity.pdbx_description
1 polymer ?
#
loop_
_entity_poly.entity_id
_entity_poly.type
_entity_poly.pdbx_seq_one_letter_code
_entity_poly.pdbx_strand_id
1 'polypeptide(L)'
;MGFVGSDWEQQITSKIDYMLEEWALSVPTHLRWDPNTADLTRFVQSSLLSVRYHAIRIDVHNPFMRTTAQGLSDAAQSGRTLSGLTSSLIICTEAAVDCSEVLIAVIERFPRCL
;
A
#
# COMPACT_ATOMS: atom_id res chain seq x y z
N MET A 1 7.04 -18.01 18.40
CA MET A 1 6.07 -16.94 18.71
C MET A 1 4.94 -17.06 17.71
N GLY A 2 3.89 -17.80 18.07
CA GLY A 2 2.76 -18.08 17.17
C GLY A 2 1.61 -17.15 17.50
N PHE A 3 1.03 -16.53 16.48
CA PHE A 3 -0.19 -15.76 16.62
C PHE A 3 -1.39 -16.72 16.58
N VAL A 4 -2.26 -16.69 17.60
CA VAL A 4 -3.48 -17.52 17.69
C VAL A 4 -4.62 -16.63 18.19
N GLY A 5 -5.77 -16.65 17.48
CA GLY A 5 -7.01 -15.92 17.83
C GLY A 5 -7.52 -15.03 16.69
N SER A 6 -8.81 -14.72 16.63
CA SER A 6 -9.47 -14.00 15.51
C SER A 6 -8.83 -12.66 15.10
N ASP A 7 -8.06 -12.04 15.97
CA ASP A 7 -7.52 -10.69 15.79
C ASP A 7 -6.06 -10.67 15.30
N TRP A 8 -5.45 -11.85 15.10
CA TRP A 8 -4.04 -11.93 14.71
C TRP A 8 -3.74 -11.26 13.38
N GLU A 9 -4.67 -11.37 12.42
CA GLU A 9 -4.55 -10.73 11.11
C GLU A 9 -4.46 -9.22 11.27
N GLN A 10 -5.34 -8.63 12.10
CA GLN A 10 -5.34 -7.19 12.36
C GLN A 10 -4.07 -6.73 13.08
N GLN A 11 -3.59 -7.51 14.06
CA GLN A 11 -2.35 -7.19 14.78
C GLN A 11 -1.12 -7.21 13.86
N ILE A 12 -1.04 -8.18 12.94
CA ILE A 12 0.07 -8.25 11.98
C ILE A 12 -0.02 -7.09 10.98
N THR A 13 -1.21 -6.78 10.48
CA THR A 13 -1.44 -5.65 9.58
C THR A 13 -1.03 -4.34 10.22
N SER A 14 -1.54 -4.03 11.41
CA SER A 14 -1.18 -2.79 12.12
C SER A 14 0.31 -2.71 12.44
N LYS A 15 0.96 -3.84 12.72
CA LYS A 15 2.41 -3.87 12.91
C LYS A 15 3.17 -3.57 11.62
N ILE A 16 2.74 -4.13 10.49
CA ILE A 16 3.36 -3.85 9.19
C ILE A 16 3.14 -2.40 8.80
N ASP A 17 1.93 -1.86 8.96
CA ASP A 17 1.62 -0.45 8.68
C ASP A 17 2.55 0.49 9.46
N TYR A 18 2.68 0.25 10.77
CA TYR A 18 3.59 1.02 11.61
C TYR A 18 5.06 0.96 11.12
N MET A 19 5.55 -0.24 10.82
CA MET A 19 6.91 -0.41 10.31
C MET A 19 7.12 0.27 8.95
N LEU A 20 6.08 0.28 8.12
CA LEU A 20 6.12 0.88 6.79
C LEU A 20 6.12 2.41 6.87
N GLU A 21 5.33 2.99 7.77
CA GLU A 21 5.35 4.42 8.08
C GLU A 21 6.71 4.86 8.66
N GLU A 22 7.26 4.11 9.61
CA GLU A 22 8.59 4.37 10.16
C GLU A 22 9.67 4.31 9.06
N TRP A 23 9.60 3.28 8.21
CA TRP A 23 10.47 3.18 7.05
C TRP A 23 10.35 4.40 6.14
N ALA A 24 9.13 4.88 5.84
CA ALA A 24 8.91 6.04 4.98
C ALA A 24 9.56 7.31 5.56
N LEU A 25 9.50 7.49 6.88
CA LEU A 25 10.18 8.59 7.58
C LEU A 25 11.71 8.46 7.47
N SER A 26 12.23 7.24 7.52
CA SER A 26 13.67 6.96 7.41
C SER A 26 14.26 7.18 6.01
N VAL A 27 13.41 7.24 4.96
CA VAL A 27 13.86 7.46 3.59
C VAL A 27 14.60 8.80 3.47
N PRO A 28 15.85 8.81 2.96
CA PRO A 28 16.62 10.03 2.74
C PRO A 28 15.84 11.03 1.88
N THR A 29 15.99 12.33 2.17
CA THR A 29 15.25 13.40 1.46
C THR A 29 15.42 13.34 -0.05
N HIS A 30 16.59 12.91 -0.54
CA HIS A 30 16.84 12.76 -1.97
C HIS A 30 16.13 11.55 -2.59
N LEU A 31 15.70 10.55 -1.84
CA LEU A 31 14.96 9.39 -2.37
C LEU A 31 13.45 9.49 -2.14
N ARG A 32 12.98 10.51 -1.43
CA ARG A 32 11.53 10.78 -1.31
C ARG A 32 10.96 11.16 -2.67
N TRP A 33 9.75 10.68 -2.93
CA TRP A 33 9.06 10.94 -4.19
C TRP A 33 8.90 12.44 -4.41
N ASP A 34 9.39 12.89 -5.56
CA ASP A 34 9.30 14.28 -6.03
C ASP A 34 9.23 14.25 -7.57
N PRO A 35 8.04 14.48 -8.16
CA PRO A 35 7.88 14.44 -9.60
C PRO A 35 8.60 15.59 -10.32
N ASN A 36 8.93 16.67 -9.60
CA ASN A 36 9.53 17.88 -10.16
C ASN A 36 11.07 17.84 -10.17
N THR A 37 11.68 16.78 -9.64
CA THR A 37 13.14 16.69 -9.58
C THR A 37 13.76 16.66 -10.98
N ALA A 38 14.76 17.51 -11.23
CA ALA A 38 15.42 17.56 -12.54
C ALA A 38 16.39 16.38 -12.75
N ASP A 39 16.86 15.76 -11.67
CA ASP A 39 17.77 14.62 -11.70
C ASP A 39 17.00 13.35 -12.05
N LEU A 40 17.23 12.81 -13.25
CA LEU A 40 16.54 11.62 -13.75
C LEU A 40 16.86 10.36 -12.95
N THR A 41 18.08 10.22 -12.42
CA THR A 41 18.45 9.09 -11.59
C THR A 41 17.66 9.13 -10.29
N ARG A 42 17.59 10.31 -9.67
CA ARG A 42 16.79 10.54 -8.47
C ARG A 42 15.30 10.28 -8.73
N PHE A 43 14.77 10.79 -9.83
CA PHE A 43 13.38 10.59 -10.24
C PHE A 43 13.02 9.11 -10.36
N VAL A 44 13.85 8.32 -11.05
CA VAL A 44 13.61 6.88 -11.23
C VAL A 44 13.75 6.11 -9.92
N GLN A 45 14.74 6.46 -9.09
CA GLN A 45 14.94 5.81 -7.80
C GLN A 45 13.78 6.09 -6.84
N SER A 46 13.35 7.36 -6.74
CA SER A 46 12.27 7.76 -5.86
C SER A 46 10.90 7.25 -6.35
N SER A 47 10.66 7.17 -7.66
CA SER A 47 9.43 6.58 -8.22
C SER A 47 9.30 5.11 -7.87
N LEU A 48 10.38 4.35 -8.04
CA LEU A 48 10.40 2.92 -7.69
C LEU A 48 10.13 2.73 -6.20
N LEU A 49 10.75 3.55 -5.35
CA LEU A 49 10.58 3.48 -3.91
C LEU A 49 9.13 3.79 -3.50
N SER A 50 8.53 4.82 -4.08
CA SER A 50 7.14 5.21 -3.85
C SER A 50 6.18 4.09 -4.26
N VAL A 51 6.30 3.59 -5.49
CA VAL A 51 5.44 2.50 -5.99
C VAL A 51 5.55 1.26 -5.12
N ARG A 52 6.77 0.90 -4.68
CA ARG A 52 6.96 -0.25 -3.78
C ARG A 52 6.29 -0.04 -2.43
N TYR A 53 6.38 1.14 -1.85
CA TYR A 53 5.68 1.48 -0.60
C TYR A 53 4.17 1.28 -0.72
N HIS A 54 3.54 1.87 -1.73
CA HIS A 54 2.09 1.77 -1.93
C HIS A 54 1.66 0.35 -2.34
N ALA A 55 2.46 -0.36 -3.14
CA ALA A 55 2.20 -1.76 -3.47
C ALA A 55 2.21 -2.66 -2.23
N ILE A 56 3.13 -2.44 -1.28
CA ILE A 56 3.15 -3.18 -0.01
C ILE A 56 1.89 -2.88 0.81
N ARG A 57 1.41 -1.63 0.87
CA ARG A 57 0.12 -1.30 1.53
C ARG A 57 -1.02 -2.09 0.91
N ILE A 58 -1.09 -2.15 -0.42
CA ILE A 58 -2.10 -2.95 -1.11
C ILE A 58 -1.95 -4.42 -0.72
N ASP A 59 -0.76 -5.01 -0.80
CA ASP A 59 -0.52 -6.43 -0.53
C ASP A 59 -0.85 -6.82 0.91
N VAL A 60 -0.56 -5.95 1.90
CA VAL A 60 -0.86 -6.18 3.32
C VAL A 60 -2.36 -6.16 3.59
N HIS A 61 -3.11 -5.31 2.88
CA HIS A 61 -4.56 -5.20 3.00
C HIS A 61 -5.35 -6.11 2.02
N ASN A 62 -4.71 -6.68 0.99
CA ASN A 62 -5.34 -7.54 -0.03
C ASN A 62 -5.98 -8.84 0.52
N PRO A 63 -5.39 -9.55 1.51
CA PRO A 63 -6.03 -10.72 2.13
C PRO A 63 -7.43 -10.39 2.66
N PHE A 64 -7.62 -9.18 3.20
CA PHE A 64 -8.93 -8.72 3.68
C PHE A 64 -9.92 -8.50 2.53
N MET A 65 -9.46 -7.97 1.39
CA MET A 65 -10.31 -7.77 0.21
C MET A 65 -10.69 -9.08 -0.47
N ARG A 66 -9.76 -10.02 -0.71
CA ARG A 66 -10.07 -11.31 -1.39
C ARG A 66 -11.07 -12.15 -0.61
N THR A 67 -11.03 -12.07 0.72
CA THR A 67 -11.99 -12.77 1.57
C THR A 67 -13.42 -12.20 1.42
N THR A 68 -13.62 -10.96 0.93
CA THR A 68 -14.97 -10.39 0.71
C THR A 68 -15.69 -10.92 -0.52
N ALA A 69 -14.96 -11.30 -1.58
CA ALA A 69 -15.56 -11.83 -2.80
C ALA A 69 -16.24 -13.20 -2.58
N GLN A 70 -15.77 -13.97 -1.60
CA GLN A 70 -16.39 -15.22 -1.14
C GLN A 70 -17.15 -15.06 0.18
N GLY A 71 -16.89 -14.00 0.96
CA GLY A 71 -17.29 -13.88 2.36
C GLY A 71 -18.33 -12.81 2.68
N LEU A 72 -18.91 -12.09 1.71
CA LEU A 72 -20.12 -11.28 1.99
C LEU A 72 -21.29 -12.16 2.48
N SER A 73 -21.33 -13.44 2.11
CA SER A 73 -22.26 -14.45 2.65
C SER A 73 -21.85 -15.01 4.01
N ASP A 74 -20.55 -15.07 4.32
CA ASP A 74 -20.00 -15.77 5.50
C ASP A 74 -19.56 -14.82 6.63
N ALA A 75 -19.48 -13.51 6.37
CA ALA A 75 -19.07 -12.48 7.33
C ALA A 75 -20.01 -12.39 8.54
N ALA A 76 -21.28 -12.80 8.40
CA ALA A 76 -22.21 -12.89 9.52
C ALA A 76 -21.84 -13.99 10.55
N GLN A 77 -21.00 -14.96 10.18
CA GLN A 77 -20.63 -16.11 11.02
C GLN A 77 -19.22 -16.03 11.62
N SER A 78 -18.34 -15.17 11.08
CA SER A 78 -16.92 -15.14 11.47
C SER A 78 -16.55 -14.05 12.50
N GLY A 79 -17.51 -13.23 12.94
CA GLY A 79 -17.25 -12.18 13.94
C GLY A 79 -16.38 -11.01 13.44
N ARG A 80 -16.22 -10.87 12.12
CA ARG A 80 -15.43 -9.79 11.50
C ARG A 80 -16.19 -8.47 11.55
N THR A 81 -15.54 -7.40 11.99
CA THR A 81 -16.16 -6.08 12.03
C THR A 81 -16.19 -5.45 10.64
N LEU A 82 -17.37 -4.98 10.21
CA LEU A 82 -17.54 -4.25 8.95
C LEU A 82 -16.60 -3.04 8.84
N SER A 83 -16.27 -2.43 9.98
CA SER A 83 -15.32 -1.32 10.08
C SER A 83 -13.92 -1.66 9.52
N GLY A 84 -13.38 -2.84 9.83
CA GLY A 84 -12.03 -3.22 9.38
C GLY A 84 -11.94 -3.45 7.87
N LEU A 85 -13.03 -3.92 7.27
CA LEU A 85 -13.16 -4.07 5.81
C LEU A 85 -13.21 -2.70 5.11
N THR A 86 -13.98 -1.76 5.65
CA THR A 86 -14.04 -0.39 5.14
C THR A 86 -12.68 0.30 5.19
N SER A 87 -11.94 0.17 6.30
CA SER A 87 -10.59 0.75 6.43
C SER A 87 -9.60 0.17 5.41
N SER A 88 -9.59 -1.15 5.21
CA SER A 88 -8.68 -1.79 4.25
C SER A 88 -8.97 -1.37 2.80
N LEU A 89 -10.25 -1.25 2.42
CA LEU A 89 -10.65 -0.77 1.10
C LEU A 89 -10.18 0.67 0.84
N ILE A 90 -10.35 1.56 1.82
CA ILE A 90 -9.89 2.96 1.72
C ILE A 90 -8.37 2.98 1.51
N ILE A 91 -7.61 2.27 2.34
CA ILE A 91 -6.14 2.22 2.25
C ILE A 91 -5.66 1.69 0.89
N CYS A 92 -6.25 0.61 0.40
CA CYS A 92 -5.92 0.07 -0.92
C CYS A 92 -6.26 1.04 -2.05
N THR A 93 -7.38 1.76 -1.94
CA THR A 93 -7.81 2.72 -2.96
C THR A 93 -6.86 3.92 -3.01
N GLU A 94 -6.52 4.48 -1.85
CA GLU A 94 -5.52 5.55 -1.75
C GLU A 94 -4.18 5.12 -2.34
N ALA A 95 -3.67 3.96 -1.92
CA ALA A 95 -2.41 3.44 -2.42
C ALA A 95 -2.41 3.18 -3.94
N ALA A 96 -3.55 2.76 -4.51
CA ALA A 96 -3.69 2.57 -5.96
C ALA A 96 -3.72 3.90 -6.73
N VAL A 97 -4.34 4.94 -6.17
CA VAL A 97 -4.30 6.30 -6.71
C VAL A 97 -2.87 6.82 -6.69
N ASP A 98 -2.17 6.72 -5.56
CA ASP A 98 -0.77 7.15 -5.45
C ASP A 98 0.15 6.44 -6.46
N CYS A 99 -0.03 5.12 -6.64
CA CYS A 99 0.69 4.37 -7.68
C CYS A 99 0.41 4.91 -9.09
N SER A 100 -0.84 5.26 -9.37
CA SER A 100 -1.26 5.76 -10.68
C SER A 100 -0.67 7.14 -10.95
N GLU A 101 -0.58 8.01 -9.95
CA GLU A 101 0.07 9.32 -10.06
C GLU A 101 1.55 9.19 -10.38
N VAL A 102 2.25 8.27 -9.71
CA VAL A 102 3.66 7.99 -10.02
C VAL A 102 3.81 7.47 -11.44
N LEU A 103 2.95 6.54 -11.87
CA LEU A 103 2.97 6.00 -13.22
C LEU A 103 2.74 7.07 -14.29
N ILE A 104 1.75 7.95 -14.08
CA ILE A 104 1.47 9.07 -14.99
C ILE A 104 2.71 9.97 -15.11
N ALA A 105 3.33 10.36 -13.99
CA ALA A 105 4.54 11.18 -14.01
C ALA A 105 5.70 10.49 -14.77
N VAL A 106 5.85 9.17 -14.64
CA VAL A 106 6.86 8.40 -15.38
C VAL A 106 6.55 8.39 -16.89
N ILE A 107 5.30 8.20 -17.29
CA ILE A 107 4.88 8.21 -18.70
C ILE A 107 5.14 9.59 -19.33
N GLU A 108 4.77 10.66 -18.63
CA GLU A 108 4.99 12.04 -19.10
C GLU A 108 6.47 12.36 -19.25
N ARG A 109 7.31 11.86 -18.32
CA ARG A 109 8.76 12.06 -18.37
C ARG A 109 9.44 11.22 -19.44
N PHE A 110 8.94 10.02 -19.72
CA PHE A 110 9.54 9.05 -20.65
C PHE A 110 8.52 8.51 -21.67
N PRO A 111 7.99 9.35 -22.57
CA PRO A 111 6.90 8.98 -23.48
C PRO A 111 7.27 7.96 -24.58
N ARG A 112 8.54 7.51 -24.64
CA ARG A 112 9.05 6.61 -25.68
C ARG A 112 9.58 5.27 -25.13
N CYS A 113 9.43 5.02 -23.84
CA CYS A 113 9.98 3.82 -23.17
C CYS A 113 8.93 2.77 -22.81
N LEU A 114 7.65 3.01 -23.09
CA LEU A 114 6.52 2.08 -22.90
C LEU A 114 5.79 1.85 -24.22
#